data_AF-A0A2N5NS98-F1
#
_entry.id   AF-A0A2N5NS98-F1
#
_cell.length_a   1.000
_cell.length_b   1.000
_cell.length_c   1.000
_cell.angle_alpha   90.00
_cell.angle_beta   90.00
_cell.angle_gamma   90.00
#
_symmetry.space_group_name_H-M   'P 1'
#
loop_
_entity.id
_entity.type
_entity.pdbx_description
1 polymer ?
#
loop_
_entity_poly.entity_id
_entity_poly.type
_entity_poly.pdbx_seq_one_letter_code
_entity_poly.pdbx_strand_id
1 'polypeptide(L)'
;MSRLTEQELTEILDENKGISMVNPNRVYPPLPPAENIMPLMRIPEQATLCEKIGGTEYTVTAHFREDGRDLLGLLSRIFMRDTADYSFDSEGYDED
;
A
#
# COMPACT_ATOMS: atom_id res chain seq x y z
N MET A 1 -13.63 7.60 -20.14
CA MET A 1 -12.39 8.40 -20.01
C MET A 1 -11.51 8.05 -21.20
N SER A 2 -11.21 9.01 -22.07
CA SER A 2 -10.31 8.79 -23.22
C SER A 2 -8.87 8.63 -22.72
N ARG A 3 -8.10 7.71 -23.29
CA ARG A 3 -6.66 7.57 -23.00
C ARG A 3 -5.90 8.58 -23.84
N LEU A 4 -4.97 9.33 -23.20
CA LEU A 4 -4.04 10.22 -23.89
C LEU A 4 -3.10 9.40 -24.77
N THR A 5 -2.78 9.93 -25.95
CA THR A 5 -1.80 9.38 -26.88
C THR A 5 -0.37 9.73 -26.44
N GLU A 6 0.64 8.97 -26.90
CA GLU A 6 2.05 9.23 -26.56
C GLU A 6 2.54 10.60 -27.03
N GLN A 7 1.97 11.11 -28.12
CA GLN A 7 2.29 12.44 -28.64
C GLN A 7 1.79 13.54 -27.68
N GLU A 8 0.54 13.44 -27.22
CA GLU A 8 -0.02 14.38 -26.23
C GLU A 8 0.76 14.34 -24.92
N LEU A 9 1.22 13.16 -24.48
CA LEU A 9 2.07 13.04 -23.30
C LEU A 9 3.43 13.73 -23.49
N THR A 10 4.02 13.63 -24.68
CA THR A 10 5.31 14.25 -25.00
C THR A 10 5.19 15.77 -25.03
N GLU A 11 4.13 16.30 -25.63
CA GLU A 11 3.85 17.74 -25.67
C GLU A 11 3.67 18.31 -24.25
N ILE A 12 2.93 17.62 -23.39
CA ILE A 12 2.77 18.01 -21.97
C ILE A 12 4.13 18.00 -21.24
N LEU A 13 4.98 17.00 -21.47
CA LEU A 13 6.28 16.93 -20.82
C LEU A 13 7.20 18.08 -21.25
N ASP A 14 7.22 18.41 -22.54
CA ASP A 14 8.03 19.51 -23.06
C ASP A 14 7.53 20.89 -22.58
N GLU A 15 6.20 21.10 -22.53
CA GLU A 15 5.61 22.32 -21.98
C GLU A 15 5.98 22.55 -20.50
N ASN A 16 6.09 21.48 -19.71
CA ASN A 16 6.32 21.55 -18.26
C ASN A 16 7.80 21.37 -17.87
N LYS A 17 8.71 21.17 -18.82
CA LYS A 17 10.12 20.82 -18.59
C LYS A 17 10.90 21.85 -17.75
N GLY A 18 10.49 23.11 -17.80
CA GLY A 18 11.13 24.21 -17.06
C GLY A 18 10.44 24.58 -15.74
N ILE A 19 9.35 23.91 -15.37
CA ILE A 19 8.58 24.26 -14.19
C ILE A 19 9.27 23.67 -12.95
N SER A 20 9.59 24.53 -11.99
CA SER A 20 10.10 24.07 -10.70
C SER A 20 9.04 23.20 -10.02
N MET A 21 9.33 21.91 -9.87
CA MET A 21 8.51 20.97 -9.09
C MET A 21 8.39 21.37 -7.61
N VAL A 22 9.23 22.30 -7.18
CA VAL A 22 9.28 22.87 -5.84
C VAL A 22 8.70 24.28 -5.92
N ASN A 23 7.66 24.57 -5.14
CA ASN A 23 7.09 25.90 -5.07
C ASN A 23 8.10 26.85 -4.41
N PRO A 24 8.65 27.85 -5.13
CA PRO A 24 9.70 28.72 -4.61
C PRO A 24 9.22 29.65 -3.48
N ASN A 25 7.91 29.89 -3.39
CA ASN A 25 7.30 30.69 -2.32
C ASN A 25 6.96 29.86 -1.08
N ARG A 26 7.22 28.55 -1.10
CA ARG A 26 6.94 27.64 0.00
C ARG A 26 8.26 27.26 0.67
N VAL A 27 8.34 27.53 1.97
CA VAL A 27 9.40 26.95 2.80
C VAL A 27 9.01 25.51 3.09
N TYR A 28 9.80 24.56 2.61
CA TYR A 28 9.62 23.15 2.91
C TYR A 28 10.37 22.80 4.19
N PRO A 29 9.78 21.97 5.08
CA PRO A 29 10.53 21.44 6.20
C PRO A 29 11.72 20.63 5.69
N PRO A 30 12.83 20.55 6.45
CA PRO A 30 13.96 19.72 6.08
C PRO A 30 13.49 18.26 5.94
N LEU A 31 14.03 17.58 4.93
CA LEU A 31 13.82 16.14 4.78
C LEU A 31 14.28 15.43 6.06
N PRO A 32 13.56 14.38 6.51
CA PRO A 32 14.04 13.58 7.62
C PRO A 32 15.43 13.02 7.30
N PRO A 33 16.30 12.83 8.31
CA PRO A 33 17.59 12.19 8.11
C PRO A 33 17.43 10.88 7.34
N ALA A 34 18.32 10.61 6.37
CA ALA A 34 18.25 9.40 5.55
C ALA A 34 18.28 8.11 6.40
N GLU A 35 18.85 8.19 7.60
CA GLU A 35 18.90 7.14 8.63
C GLU A 35 17.52 6.81 9.25
N ASN A 36 16.54 7.72 9.14
CA ASN A 36 15.15 7.56 9.59
C ASN A 36 14.18 7.29 8.44
N ILE A 37 14.68 7.10 7.23
CA ILE A 37 13.87 6.52 6.16
C ILE A 37 13.73 5.05 6.54
N MET A 38 12.62 4.70 7.18
CA MET A 38 12.23 3.30 7.23
C MET A 38 12.27 2.81 5.78
N PRO A 39 13.12 1.82 5.45
CA PRO A 39 13.10 1.27 4.11
C PRO A 39 11.64 0.90 3.81
N LEU A 40 11.18 1.17 2.60
CA LEU A 40 9.91 0.63 2.09
C LEU A 40 9.95 -0.87 2.43
N MET A 41 9.28 -1.25 3.52
CA MET A 41 9.49 -2.56 4.11
C MET A 41 9.11 -3.55 3.02
N ARG A 42 10.07 -4.40 2.63
CA ARG A 42 9.75 -5.58 1.85
C ARG A 42 8.68 -6.30 2.68
N ILE A 43 7.51 -6.54 2.10
CA ILE A 43 6.42 -7.21 2.79
C ILE A 43 7.03 -8.52 3.31
N PRO A 44 7.10 -8.72 4.64
CA PRO A 44 7.74 -9.90 5.17
C PRO A 44 6.90 -11.10 4.78
N GLU A 45 7.53 -12.21 4.38
CA GLU A 45 6.83 -13.46 4.07
C GLU A 45 5.99 -13.96 5.26
N GLN A 46 6.37 -13.57 6.47
CA GLN A 46 5.65 -13.86 7.70
C GLN A 46 5.68 -12.66 8.64
N ALA A 47 4.54 -12.32 9.24
CA ALA A 47 4.45 -11.37 10.33
C ALA A 47 3.67 -11.96 11.50
N THR A 48 4.07 -11.62 12.72
CA THR A 48 3.33 -11.97 13.94
C THR A 48 2.78 -10.70 14.56
N LEU A 49 1.46 -10.67 14.77
CA LEU A 49 0.75 -9.56 15.40
C LEU A 49 0.21 -10.05 16.73
N CYS A 50 0.55 -9.35 17.81
CA CYS A 50 0.03 -9.63 19.15
C CYS A 50 -0.83 -8.46 19.59
N GLU A 51 -2.08 -8.72 19.97
CA GLU A 51 -3.00 -7.68 20.42
C GLU A 51 -3.88 -8.16 21.58
N LYS A 52 -4.12 -7.28 22.54
CA LYS A 52 -4.92 -7.58 23.72
C LYS A 52 -6.31 -6.98 23.58
N ILE A 53 -7.32 -7.82 23.38
CA ILE A 53 -8.72 -7.43 23.21
C ILE A 53 -9.53 -7.98 24.38
N GLY A 54 -10.20 -7.10 25.13
CA GLY A 54 -11.10 -7.51 26.23
C GLY A 54 -10.42 -8.26 27.38
N GLY A 55 -9.11 -8.08 27.58
CA GLY A 55 -8.34 -8.77 28.63
C GLY A 55 -7.65 -10.06 28.17
N THR A 56 -8.01 -10.56 26.98
CA THR A 56 -7.37 -11.72 26.34
C THR A 56 -6.31 -11.26 25.36
N GLU A 57 -5.14 -11.90 25.38
CA GLU A 57 -4.09 -11.68 24.38
C GLU A 57 -4.28 -12.62 23.20
N TYR A 58 -4.32 -12.05 22.01
CA TYR A 58 -4.43 -12.76 20.74
C TYR A 58 -3.10 -12.63 20.01
N THR A 59 -2.60 -13.75 19.50
CA THR A 59 -1.44 -13.77 18.61
C THR A 59 -1.88 -14.30 17.27
N VAL A 60 -1.64 -13.53 16.22
CA VAL A 60 -1.94 -13.87 14.83
C VAL A 60 -0.63 -13.96 14.08
N THR A 61 -0.35 -15.13 13.52
CA THR A 61 0.75 -15.34 12.58
C THR A 61 0.19 -15.28 11.17
N ALA A 62 0.57 -14.24 10.43
CA ALA A 62 0.18 -14.04 9.04
C ALA A 62 1.33 -14.44 8.11
N HIS A 63 0.99 -15.16 7.05
CA HIS A 63 1.90 -15.47 5.95
C HIS A 63 1.47 -14.65 4.72
N PHE A 64 2.42 -13.94 4.12
CA PHE A 64 2.18 -13.11 2.95
C PHE A 64 2.95 -13.68 1.77
N ARG A 65 2.29 -13.78 0.61
CA ARG A 65 2.97 -14.09 -0.64
C ARG A 65 4.03 -13.04 -0.97
N GLU A 66 5.08 -13.47 -1.67
CA GLU A 66 6.19 -12.61 -2.11
C GLU A 66 5.73 -11.44 -3.01
N ASP A 67 4.60 -11.60 -3.72
CA ASP A 67 3.97 -10.56 -4.53
C ASP A 67 3.14 -9.54 -3.73
N GLY A 68 3.00 -9.72 -2.41
CA GLY A 68 2.40 -8.76 -1.49
C GLY A 68 0.89 -8.55 -1.64
N ARG A 69 0.23 -9.29 -2.54
CA ARG A 69 -1.20 -9.09 -2.86
C ARG A 69 -2.12 -9.43 -1.70
N ASP A 70 -1.72 -10.34 -0.82
CA ASP A 70 -2.53 -10.75 0.33
C ASP A 70 -2.66 -9.61 1.33
N LEU A 71 -1.57 -8.89 1.61
CA LEU A 71 -1.60 -7.75 2.53
C LEU A 71 -2.44 -6.61 1.94
N LEU A 72 -2.24 -6.28 0.66
CA LEU A 72 -3.03 -5.24 0.00
C LEU A 72 -4.52 -5.62 -0.05
N GLY A 73 -4.84 -6.87 -0.36
CA GLY A 73 -6.20 -7.40 -0.35
C GLY A 73 -6.83 -7.38 1.04
N LEU A 74 -6.09 -7.74 2.09
CA LEU A 74 -6.55 -7.70 3.47
C LEU A 74 -6.80 -6.25 3.93
N LEU A 75 -5.85 -5.34 3.68
CA LEU A 75 -6.00 -3.93 4.04
C LEU A 75 -7.16 -3.30 3.27
N SER A 76 -7.25 -3.53 1.96
CA SER A 76 -8.38 -3.12 1.15
C SER A 76 -9.69 -3.64 1.73
N ARG A 77 -9.76 -4.90 2.16
CA ARG A 77 -10.95 -5.46 2.81
C ARG A 77 -11.26 -4.83 4.17
N ILE A 78 -10.26 -4.48 4.98
CA ILE A 78 -10.46 -3.81 6.27
C ILE A 78 -10.96 -2.38 6.06
N PHE A 79 -10.33 -1.63 5.16
CA PHE A 79 -10.73 -0.26 4.85
C PHE A 79 -12.04 -0.17 4.07
N MET A 80 -12.40 -1.20 3.31
CA MET A 80 -13.71 -1.30 2.62
C MET A 80 -14.77 -2.06 3.44
N ARG A 81 -14.45 -2.57 4.64
CA ARG A 81 -15.37 -3.38 5.45
C ARG A 81 -16.56 -2.60 6.03
N ASP A 82 -16.58 -1.28 5.91
CA ASP A 82 -17.77 -0.47 6.20
C ASP A 82 -18.91 -0.69 5.18
N THR A 83 -18.73 -1.48 4.11
CA THR A 83 -19.73 -1.53 3.01
C THR A 83 -20.29 -2.88 2.54
N ALA A 84 -19.88 -4.07 3.02
CA ALA A 84 -20.55 -5.30 2.54
C ALA A 84 -20.45 -6.55 3.44
N ASP A 85 -21.61 -7.20 3.58
CA ASP A 85 -21.90 -8.48 4.24
C ASP A 85 -20.99 -9.64 3.81
N TYR A 86 -20.72 -10.53 4.78
CA TYR A 86 -19.74 -11.60 4.73
C TYR A 86 -20.37 -12.93 4.24
N SER A 87 -19.94 -13.45 3.09
CA SER A 87 -20.01 -14.88 2.79
C SER A 87 -18.65 -15.37 2.28
N PHE A 88 -18.05 -16.27 3.06
CA PHE A 88 -16.76 -16.90 2.79
C PHE A 88 -17.01 -18.20 2.01
N ASP A 89 -16.84 -18.17 0.68
CA ASP A 89 -16.74 -19.40 -0.09
C ASP A 89 -15.33 -19.97 0.12
N SER A 90 -15.25 -20.87 1.11
CA SER A 90 -14.12 -21.75 1.38
C SER A 90 -14.00 -22.77 0.24
N GLU A 91 -13.53 -22.35 -0.93
CA GLU A 91 -13.06 -23.31 -1.94
C GLU A 91 -11.82 -24.02 -1.34
N GLY A 92 -11.97 -25.35 -1.17
CA GLY A 92 -11.08 -26.20 -0.42
C GLY A 92 -9.64 -26.20 -0.92
N TYR A 93 -8.71 -26.23 0.03
CA TYR A 93 -7.35 -26.67 -0.24
C TYR A 93 -7.38 -28.20 -0.35
N ASP A 94 -7.33 -28.72 -1.56
CA ASP A 94 -6.95 -30.11 -1.79
C ASP A 94 -5.44 -30.22 -1.54
N GLU A 95 -5.06 -30.92 -0.47
CA GLU A 95 -3.70 -31.39 -0.22
C GLU A 95 -3.48 -32.69 -1.00
N ASP A 96 -2.60 -32.66 -2.00
CA ASP A 96 -1.94 -33.85 -2.59
C ASP A 96 -0.49 -33.96 -2.10
#